data_AF-A0A7Y3EDS3-F1
#
_entry.id   AF-A0A7Y3EDS3-F1
#
_cell.length_a   1.000
_cell.length_b   1.000
_cell.length_c   1.000
_cell.angle_alpha   90.00
_cell.angle_beta   90.00
_cell.angle_gamma   90.00
#
_symmetry.space_group_name_H-M   'P 1'
#
loop_
_entity.id
_entity.type
_entity.pdbx_description
1 polymer ?
#
loop_
_entity_poly.entity_id
_entity_poly.type
_entity_poly.pdbx_seq_one_letter_code
_entity_poly.pdbx_strand_id
1 'polypeptide(L)'
;MRTRALSASLLVLVLAACGGGPPPEPPAPPPLDPTGLWDVMVEAQGMSLTGVMEISGDADAGYTGSIDTDMGGAALSDIEVLGQEVVFVIPDAGAEVRLVFEGDEFTGGISGAMGDAFITGMRRDGS
;
A
#
# COMPACT_ATOMS: atom_id res chain seq x y z
N MET A 1 10.67 -7.05 -80.35
CA MET A 1 10.17 -6.27 -79.19
C MET A 1 9.41 -7.26 -78.31
N ARG A 2 10.01 -7.77 -77.21
CA ARG A 2 9.96 -7.24 -75.83
C ARG A 2 8.52 -7.27 -75.26
N THR A 3 8.14 -7.94 -74.16
CA THR A 3 8.88 -8.64 -73.08
C THR A 3 7.88 -9.55 -72.32
N ARG A 4 8.44 -10.51 -71.58
CA ARG A 4 7.86 -11.64 -70.82
C ARG A 4 6.73 -11.30 -69.83
N ALA A 5 5.84 -12.27 -69.64
CA ALA A 5 4.82 -12.36 -68.60
C ALA A 5 5.45 -12.30 -67.19
N LEU A 6 4.89 -11.44 -66.33
CA LEU A 6 5.28 -11.24 -64.94
C LEU A 6 4.97 -12.49 -64.12
N SER A 7 6.01 -13.22 -63.71
CA SER A 7 5.96 -14.18 -62.61
C SER A 7 5.93 -13.39 -61.30
N ALA A 8 4.82 -13.47 -60.58
CA ALA A 8 4.70 -12.93 -59.22
C ALA A 8 5.45 -13.87 -58.26
N SER A 9 6.70 -13.52 -57.99
CA SER A 9 7.55 -14.20 -57.02
C SER A 9 6.97 -14.11 -55.61
N LEU A 10 6.91 -15.26 -54.94
CA LEU A 10 6.60 -15.44 -53.52
C LEU A 10 7.36 -14.42 -52.65
N LEU A 11 6.60 -13.64 -51.89
CA LEU A 11 7.10 -12.77 -50.83
C LEU A 11 7.42 -13.64 -49.60
N VAL A 12 8.70 -13.93 -49.37
CA VAL A 12 9.17 -14.57 -48.13
C VAL A 12 9.21 -13.51 -47.03
N LEU A 13 8.23 -13.52 -46.12
CA LEU A 13 8.29 -12.78 -44.87
C LEU A 13 9.34 -13.42 -43.94
N VAL A 14 10.49 -12.75 -43.80
CA VAL A 14 11.49 -13.09 -42.78
C VAL A 14 11.08 -12.41 -41.47
N LEU A 15 10.51 -13.20 -40.56
CA LEU A 15 10.31 -12.83 -39.14
C LEU A 15 11.68 -12.71 -38.46
N ALA A 16 12.22 -11.49 -38.39
CA ALA A 16 13.33 -11.18 -37.51
C ALA A 16 12.81 -11.09 -36.06
N ALA A 17 12.77 -12.24 -35.40
CA ALA A 17 12.58 -12.36 -33.96
C ALA A 17 13.84 -11.87 -33.23
N CYS A 18 13.92 -10.57 -32.93
CA CYS A 18 14.80 -10.06 -31.89
C CYS A 18 14.03 -10.20 -30.56
N GLY A 19 14.45 -11.18 -29.76
CA GLY A 19 13.92 -11.45 -28.43
C GLY A 19 14.12 -10.25 -27.50
N GLY A 20 13.15 -9.37 -27.44
CA GLY A 20 12.88 -8.56 -26.27
C GLY A 20 12.04 -9.40 -25.33
N GLY A 21 12.69 -10.20 -24.49
CA GLY A 21 12.03 -10.71 -23.29
C GLY A 21 11.49 -9.52 -22.48
N PRO A 22 10.42 -9.70 -21.69
CA PRO A 22 9.96 -8.63 -20.81
C PRO A 22 11.17 -8.10 -20.00
N PRO A 23 11.27 -6.76 -19.79
CA PRO A 23 12.31 -6.21 -18.95
C PRO A 23 12.36 -6.99 -17.63
N PRO A 24 13.56 -7.25 -17.07
CA PRO A 24 13.64 -7.85 -15.74
C PRO A 24 12.77 -7.02 -14.79
N GLU A 25 11.80 -7.68 -14.14
CA GLU A 25 10.94 -7.01 -13.17
C GLU A 25 11.83 -6.41 -12.08
N PRO A 26 11.55 -5.17 -11.64
CA PRO A 26 12.24 -4.60 -10.49
C PRO A 26 12.18 -5.56 -9.30
N PRO A 27 13.25 -5.68 -8.50
CA PRO A 27 13.23 -6.50 -7.30
C PRO A 27 12.06 -6.04 -6.40
N ALA A 28 11.34 -7.01 -5.83
CA ALA A 28 10.26 -6.74 -4.91
C ALA A 28 10.77 -5.89 -3.73
N PRO A 29 9.96 -4.93 -3.22
CA PRO A 29 10.31 -4.18 -2.01
C PRO A 29 10.65 -5.13 -0.85
N PRO A 30 11.53 -4.71 0.08
CA PRO A 30 11.75 -5.48 1.30
C PRO A 30 10.42 -5.65 2.07
N PRO A 31 10.25 -6.75 2.82
CA PRO A 31 9.09 -6.94 3.67
C PRO A 31 8.91 -5.75 4.63
N LEU A 32 7.68 -5.24 4.74
CA LEU A 32 7.34 -4.16 5.67
C LEU A 32 7.31 -4.71 7.11
N ASP A 33 7.98 -3.99 8.01
CA ASP A 33 7.80 -4.11 9.46
C ASP A 33 7.04 -2.86 9.96
N PRO A 34 5.73 -2.98 10.26
CA PRO A 34 4.93 -1.83 10.71
C PRO A 34 5.11 -1.53 12.20
N THR A 35 5.89 -2.33 12.93
CA THR A 35 5.98 -2.21 14.39
C THR A 35 6.64 -0.91 14.83
N GLY A 36 6.19 -0.41 15.98
CA GLY A 36 6.69 0.81 16.60
C GLY A 36 5.60 1.80 16.94
N LEU A 37 6.06 2.99 17.32
CA LEU A 37 5.23 4.14 17.63
C LEU A 37 5.19 5.09 16.44
N TRP A 38 4.01 5.62 16.17
CA TRP A 38 3.73 6.50 15.05
C TRP A 38 2.98 7.73 15.55
N ASP A 39 3.50 8.92 15.25
CA ASP A 39 2.76 10.15 15.38
C ASP A 39 1.73 10.21 14.25
N VAL A 40 0.44 10.30 14.59
CA VAL A 40 -0.66 10.24 13.61
C VAL A 40 -1.47 11.52 13.58
N MET A 41 -1.98 11.83 12.39
CA MET A 41 -2.96 12.88 12.18
C MET A 41 -4.14 12.33 11.38
N VAL A 42 -5.35 12.49 11.91
CA VAL A 42 -6.60 12.08 11.27
C VAL A 42 -7.38 13.33 10.88
N GLU A 43 -7.74 13.42 9.61
CA GLU A 43 -8.60 14.47 9.07
C GLU A 43 -10.00 13.91 8.80
N ALA A 44 -10.96 14.32 9.62
CA ALA A 44 -12.35 13.88 9.54
C ALA A 44 -13.30 15.09 9.62
N GLN A 45 -14.19 15.24 8.64
CA GLN A 45 -15.25 16.28 8.65
C GLN A 45 -14.72 17.72 8.88
N GLY A 46 -13.52 18.03 8.40
CA GLY A 46 -12.89 19.34 8.57
C GLY A 46 -12.25 19.58 9.94
N MET A 47 -12.13 18.56 10.77
CA MET A 47 -11.36 18.56 12.01
C MET A 47 -10.09 17.73 11.85
N SER A 48 -9.00 18.19 12.46
CA SER A 48 -7.74 17.44 12.57
C SER A 48 -7.58 16.93 14.00
N LEU A 49 -7.40 15.62 14.14
CA LEU A 49 -7.12 14.95 15.41
C LEU A 49 -5.70 14.44 15.40
N THR A 50 -4.92 14.79 16.42
CA THR A 50 -3.55 14.30 16.56
C THR A 50 -3.49 13.19 17.60
N GLY A 51 -2.51 12.30 17.45
CA GLY A 51 -2.41 11.15 18.32
C GLY A 51 -1.16 10.32 18.13
N VAL A 52 -1.16 9.17 18.79
CA VAL A 52 -0.09 8.17 18.73
C VAL A 52 -0.71 6.82 18.41
N MET A 53 -0.17 6.14 17.42
CA MET A 53 -0.50 4.75 17.11
C MET A 53 0.68 3.86 17.48
N GLU A 54 0.41 2.76 18.16
CA GLU A 54 1.36 1.72 18.49
C GLU A 54 0.99 0.44 17.75
N ILE A 55 1.94 -0.15 17.04
CA ILE A 55 1.83 -1.48 16.44
C ILE A 55 2.93 -2.35 17.04
N SER A 56 2.57 -3.54 17.49
CA SER A 56 3.47 -4.52 18.11
C SER A 56 3.17 -5.92 17.58
N GLY A 57 4.12 -6.84 17.76
CA GLY A 57 4.00 -8.22 17.29
C GLY A 57 4.84 -8.46 16.03
N ASP A 58 4.53 -9.52 15.31
CA ASP A 58 5.26 -9.92 14.11
C ASP A 58 4.38 -10.80 13.21
N ALA A 59 4.87 -11.12 12.00
CA ALA A 59 4.13 -11.90 11.03
C ALA A 59 3.82 -13.36 11.47
N ASP A 60 4.60 -13.93 12.40
CA ASP A 60 4.42 -15.31 12.87
C ASP A 60 3.43 -15.39 14.05
N ALA A 61 3.50 -14.43 14.97
CA ALA A 61 2.64 -14.35 16.16
C ALA A 61 1.34 -13.55 15.93
N GLY A 62 1.28 -12.76 14.86
CA GLY A 62 0.23 -11.79 14.59
C GLY A 62 0.55 -10.42 15.19
N TYR A 63 -0.08 -9.39 14.62
CA TYR A 63 0.07 -8.01 15.07
C TYR A 63 -1.05 -7.62 16.03
N THR A 64 -0.70 -6.74 16.96
CA THR A 64 -1.62 -6.04 17.86
C THR A 64 -1.33 -4.55 17.79
N GLY A 65 -2.29 -3.71 18.18
CA GLY A 65 -2.02 -2.29 18.26
C GLY A 65 -3.10 -1.49 18.97
N SER A 66 -2.80 -0.21 19.16
CA SER A 66 -3.72 0.78 19.70
C SER A 66 -3.47 2.13 19.06
N ILE A 67 -4.50 2.97 19.03
CA ILE A 67 -4.41 4.37 18.63
C ILE A 67 -4.97 5.23 19.76
N ASP A 68 -4.25 6.26 20.18
CA ASP A 68 -4.66 7.24 21.17
C ASP A 68 -4.64 8.63 20.54
N THR A 69 -5.79 9.29 20.49
CA THR A 69 -5.96 10.61 19.89
C THR A 69 -6.52 11.60 20.91
N ASP A 70 -6.60 12.87 20.54
CA ASP A 70 -7.26 13.91 21.35
C ASP A 70 -8.74 13.58 21.72
N MET A 71 -9.38 12.62 21.03
CA MET A 71 -10.73 12.13 21.34
C MET A 71 -10.78 10.87 22.20
N GLY A 72 -9.63 10.28 22.52
CA GLY A 72 -9.49 9.06 23.30
C GLY A 72 -8.76 7.94 22.55
N GLY A 73 -8.53 6.83 23.28
CA GLY A 73 -7.85 5.64 22.79
C GLY A 73 -8.79 4.52 22.35
N ALA A 74 -8.37 3.76 21.34
CA ALA A 74 -9.04 2.58 20.82
C ALA A 74 -8.03 1.47 20.49
N ALA A 75 -8.48 0.22 20.60
CA ALA A 75 -7.69 -0.94 20.19
C ALA A 75 -7.83 -1.18 18.67
N LEU A 76 -6.77 -1.72 18.07
CA LEU A 76 -6.78 -2.18 16.68
C LEU A 76 -7.02 -3.69 16.65
N SER A 77 -7.79 -4.18 15.68
CA SER A 77 -7.99 -5.60 15.41
C SER A 77 -7.75 -5.94 13.95
N ASP A 78 -7.61 -7.23 13.66
CA ASP A 78 -7.53 -7.74 12.29
C ASP A 78 -6.42 -7.07 11.46
N ILE A 79 -5.26 -6.84 12.10
CA ILE A 79 -4.11 -6.19 11.47
C ILE A 79 -3.46 -7.16 10.48
N GLU A 80 -3.49 -6.81 9.20
CA GLU A 80 -2.89 -7.56 8.10
C GLU A 80 -1.87 -6.71 7.34
N VAL A 81 -0.71 -7.29 7.03
CA VAL A 81 0.34 -6.65 6.24
C VAL A 81 0.35 -7.23 4.83
N LEU A 82 0.00 -6.41 3.84
CA LEU A 82 -0.15 -6.76 2.44
C LEU A 82 0.90 -6.01 1.59
N GLY A 83 2.14 -6.50 1.63
CA GLY A 83 3.25 -5.88 0.90
C GLY A 83 3.72 -4.58 1.57
N GLN A 84 3.25 -3.43 1.07
CA GLN A 84 3.48 -2.11 1.69
C GLN A 84 2.19 -1.51 2.26
N GLU A 85 1.09 -2.25 2.20
CA GLU A 85 -0.19 -1.85 2.75
C GLU A 85 -0.39 -2.52 4.12
N VAL A 86 -0.96 -1.80 5.09
CA VAL A 86 -1.46 -2.36 6.34
C VAL A 86 -2.95 -2.07 6.43
N VAL A 87 -3.74 -3.10 6.65
CA VAL A 87 -5.19 -3.02 6.84
C VAL A 87 -5.53 -3.46 8.25
N PHE A 88 -6.45 -2.78 8.91
CA PHE A 88 -6.93 -3.15 10.24
C PHE A 88 -8.31 -2.55 10.51
N VAL A 89 -8.93 -2.97 11.62
CA VAL A 89 -10.22 -2.47 12.09
C VAL A 89 -10.04 -1.75 13.42
N ILE A 90 -10.84 -0.70 13.64
CA ILE A 90 -11.04 -0.06 14.94
C ILE A 90 -12.45 -0.45 15.42
N PRO A 91 -12.60 -1.52 16.23
CA PRO A 91 -13.90 -2.09 16.56
C PRO A 91 -14.84 -1.09 17.24
N ASP A 92 -14.30 -0.29 18.16
CA ASP A 92 -15.07 0.69 18.94
C ASP A 92 -15.64 1.81 18.06
N ALA A 93 -14.98 2.11 16.94
CA ALA A 93 -15.43 3.08 15.94
C ALA A 93 -16.24 2.45 14.80
N GLY A 94 -16.24 1.12 14.69
CA GLY A 94 -16.81 0.40 13.54
C GLY A 94 -16.19 0.85 12.22
N ALA A 95 -14.86 1.07 12.22
CA ALA A 95 -14.13 1.63 11.09
C ALA A 95 -13.05 0.66 10.58
N GLU A 96 -12.90 0.59 9.26
CA GLU A 96 -11.82 -0.10 8.58
C GLU A 96 -10.78 0.93 8.16
N VAL A 97 -9.50 0.61 8.36
CA VAL A 97 -8.37 1.49 8.06
C VAL A 97 -7.44 0.80 7.08
N ARG A 98 -7.01 1.54 6.06
CA ARG A 98 -6.02 1.10 5.07
C ARG A 98 -4.90 2.12 5.00
N LEU A 99 -3.68 1.69 5.30
CA LEU A 99 -2.47 2.50 5.30
C LEU A 99 -1.50 2.00 4.24
N VAL A 100 -0.83 2.91 3.55
CA VAL A 100 0.28 2.62 2.62
C VAL A 100 1.53 3.24 3.22
N PHE A 101 2.51 2.38 3.49
CA PHE A 101 3.79 2.75 4.10
C PHE A 101 4.85 3.07 3.04
N GLU A 102 5.61 4.13 3.31
CA GLU A 102 6.78 4.56 2.55
C GLU A 102 7.91 4.85 3.54
N GLY A 103 8.61 3.79 3.98
CA GLY A 103 9.66 3.90 4.98
C GLY A 103 9.11 4.28 6.36
N ASP A 104 9.48 5.46 6.84
CA ASP A 104 9.10 5.98 8.16
C ASP A 104 7.85 6.88 8.13
N GLU A 105 7.11 6.85 7.02
CA GLU A 105 5.84 7.56 6.87
C GLU A 105 4.77 6.64 6.31
N PHE A 106 3.51 6.96 6.56
CA PHE A 106 2.39 6.33 5.87
C PHE A 106 1.28 7.34 5.58
N THR A 107 0.47 7.00 4.58
CA THR A 107 -0.79 7.69 4.26
C THR A 107 -1.90 6.68 4.08
N GLY A 108 -3.14 7.06 4.36
CA GLY A 108 -4.23 6.09 4.35
C GLY A 108 -5.61 6.69 4.45
N GLY A 109 -6.60 5.81 4.38
CA GLY A 109 -8.00 6.12 4.56
C GLY A 109 -8.59 5.34 5.72
N ILE A 110 -9.57 5.97 6.38
CA ILE A 110 -10.45 5.35 7.36
C ILE A 110 -11.85 5.37 6.75
N SER A 111 -12.53 4.23 6.68
CA SER A 111 -13.92 4.14 6.24
C SER A 111 -14.78 3.55 7.35
N GLY A 112 -15.85 4.24 7.71
CA GLY A 112 -16.75 3.79 8.77
C GLY A 112 -18.15 4.38 8.64
N ALA A 113 -19.03 4.07 9.59
CA ALA A 113 -20.42 4.53 9.59
C ALA A 113 -20.56 6.06 9.65
N MET A 114 -19.53 6.75 10.14
CA MET A 114 -19.48 8.22 10.25
C MET A 114 -18.96 8.92 8.98
N GLY A 115 -18.67 8.14 7.93
CA GLY A 115 -18.08 8.61 6.67
C GLY A 115 -16.59 8.24 6.55
N ASP A 116 -15.97 8.75 5.50
CA ASP A 116 -14.56 8.55 5.23
C ASP A 116 -13.71 9.65 5.90
N ALA A 117 -12.53 9.28 6.36
CA ALA A 117 -11.51 10.18 6.89
C ALA A 117 -10.14 9.84 6.28
N PHE A 118 -9.24 10.82 6.29
CA PHE A 118 -7.86 10.63 5.86
C PHE A 118 -6.95 10.50 7.08
N ILE A 119 -5.92 9.66 6.99
CA ILE A 119 -4.94 9.49 8.05
C ILE A 119 -3.53 9.55 7.47
N THR A 120 -2.65 10.27 8.16
CA THR A 120 -1.20 10.22 7.93
C THR A 120 -0.50 9.83 9.21
N GLY A 121 0.71 9.28 9.06
CA GLY A 121 1.57 9.07 10.20
C GLY A 121 3.04 9.12 9.85
N MET A 122 3.84 9.44 10.87
CA MET A 122 5.29 9.50 10.83
C MET A 122 5.82 8.66 11.99
N ARG A 123 6.87 7.87 11.75
CA ARG A 123 7.51 7.08 12.80
C ARG A 123 8.00 8.04 13.88
N ARG A 124 7.63 7.74 15.12
CA ARG A 124 8.12 8.50 16.26
C ARG A 124 9.54 8.04 16.58
N ASP A 125 10.49 8.95 16.38
CA ASP A 125 11.89 8.71 16.73
C ASP A 125 12.04 8.59 18.26
N GLY A 126 12.49 7.41 18.70
CA GLY A 126 12.98 7.19 20.05
C GLY A 126 11.93 6.82 21.10
N SER A 127 11.96 5.54 21.47
CA SER A 127 11.67 5.08 22.84
C SER A 127 12.84 4.24 23.32
#